data_AF-A0A3D2AIC9-F1
#
_entry.id   AF-A0A3D2AIC9-F1
#
_cell.length_a   1.000
_cell.length_b   1.000
_cell.length_c   1.000
_cell.angle_alpha   90.00
_cell.angle_beta   90.00
_cell.angle_gamma   90.00
#
_symmetry.space_group_name_H-M   'P 1'
#
loop_
_entity.id
_entity.type
_entity.pdbx_description
1 polymer ?
#
loop_
_entity_poly.entity_id
_entity_poly.type
_entity_poly.pdbx_seq_one_letter_code
_entity_poly.pdbx_strand_id
1 'polypeptide(L)'
;MNHDQNFKNLILDYPRQAIEFFAAEEMAVFDGPLRITPVRQEQLKHRLKERHRELDVPLLVEWPSGDKEMILFALEEETQSSRFSIHRLAHYCIDLGEMFQLDRIVPVVIFLNNYRGPTTLSYASDSRIYLQFNFLFCELSVIPWQKFRASSNIVARLNLPNMSYPKGDKVDVYASAMQGLFQLEPAMDKQFKCLDFVDLYSKLEQ
;
A
#
# COMPACT_ATOMS: atom_id res chain seq x y z
N MET A 1 -12.62 -7.46 13.77
CA MET A 1 -11.55 -7.79 12.80
C MET A 1 -10.63 -6.57 12.73
N ASN A 2 -9.30 -6.75 12.75
CA ASN A 2 -8.38 -5.60 12.72
C ASN A 2 -8.20 -5.14 11.26
N HIS A 3 -8.64 -3.93 10.92
CA HIS A 3 -8.58 -3.36 9.56
C HIS A 3 -7.15 -3.44 8.99
N ASP A 4 -6.17 -3.06 9.81
CA ASP A 4 -4.75 -3.05 9.49
C ASP A 4 -4.24 -4.44 9.07
N GLN A 5 -4.70 -5.51 9.74
CA GLN A 5 -4.23 -6.86 9.45
C GLN A 5 -4.76 -7.36 8.09
N ASN A 6 -5.97 -6.97 7.72
CA ASN A 6 -6.57 -7.35 6.44
C ASN A 6 -5.87 -6.67 5.27
N PHE A 7 -5.53 -5.39 5.40
CA PHE A 7 -4.73 -4.69 4.39
C PHE A 7 -3.32 -5.25 4.26
N LYS A 8 -2.66 -5.56 5.40
CA LYS A 8 -1.36 -6.25 5.40
C LYS A 8 -1.43 -7.56 4.63
N ASN A 9 -2.41 -8.40 4.92
CA ASN A 9 -2.59 -9.68 4.25
C ASN A 9 -2.84 -9.49 2.75
N LEU A 10 -3.67 -8.52 2.35
CA LEU A 10 -3.92 -8.20 0.95
C LEU A 10 -2.64 -7.84 0.18
N ILE A 11 -1.80 -6.98 0.76
CA ILE A 11 -0.53 -6.58 0.13
C ILE A 11 0.44 -7.77 0.07
N LEU A 12 0.50 -8.60 1.12
CA LEU A 12 1.37 -9.78 1.15
C LEU A 12 0.93 -10.88 0.19
N ASP A 13 -0.37 -11.07 -0.01
CA ASP A 13 -0.92 -12.07 -0.94
C ASP A 13 -0.77 -11.64 -2.41
N TYR A 14 -0.75 -10.32 -2.67
CA TYR A 14 -0.70 -9.71 -4.02
C TYR A 14 0.31 -8.55 -4.11
N PRO A 15 1.61 -8.77 -3.82
CA PRO A 15 2.57 -7.68 -3.66
C PRO A 15 2.82 -6.92 -4.95
N ARG A 16 2.83 -7.62 -6.10
CA ARG A 16 2.99 -6.97 -7.41
C ARG A 16 1.81 -6.04 -7.71
N GLN A 17 0.60 -6.56 -7.58
CA GLN A 17 -0.62 -5.82 -7.86
C GLN A 17 -0.82 -4.66 -6.88
N ALA A 18 -0.38 -4.80 -5.64
CA ALA A 18 -0.38 -3.72 -4.66
C ALA A 18 0.54 -2.57 -5.10
N ILE A 19 1.78 -2.85 -5.51
CA ILE A 19 2.69 -1.79 -6.00
C ILE A 19 2.17 -1.18 -7.30
N GLU A 20 1.71 -1.99 -8.26
CA GLU A 20 1.12 -1.50 -9.52
C GLU A 20 -0.09 -0.57 -9.30
N PHE A 21 -0.85 -0.77 -8.23
CA PHE A 21 -2.01 0.06 -7.93
C PHE A 21 -1.66 1.28 -7.07
N PHE A 22 -0.91 1.11 -5.99
CA PHE A 22 -0.64 2.17 -5.01
C PHE A 22 0.58 3.03 -5.35
N ALA A 23 1.49 2.55 -6.19
CA ALA A 23 2.70 3.25 -6.62
C ALA A 23 2.89 3.13 -8.14
N ALA A 24 1.80 3.30 -8.89
CA ALA A 24 1.76 3.12 -10.34
C ALA A 24 2.83 3.94 -11.08
N GLU A 25 3.12 5.16 -10.61
CA GLU A 25 4.13 6.05 -11.20
C GLU A 25 5.54 5.46 -11.13
N GLU A 26 5.89 4.82 -10.02
CA GLU A 26 7.17 4.12 -9.89
C GLU A 26 7.19 2.88 -10.78
N MET A 27 6.08 2.15 -10.85
CA MET A 27 5.96 0.93 -11.65
C MET A 27 6.04 1.17 -13.16
N ALA A 28 5.75 2.37 -13.64
CA ALA A 28 5.78 2.71 -15.07
C ALA A 28 7.17 2.55 -15.71
N VAL A 29 8.25 2.52 -14.91
CA VAL A 29 9.64 2.40 -15.38
C VAL A 29 10.11 0.93 -15.44
N PHE A 30 9.25 -0.02 -15.10
CA PHE A 30 9.60 -1.44 -15.01
C PHE A 30 9.02 -2.25 -16.18
N ASP A 31 9.85 -2.49 -17.21
CA ASP A 31 9.44 -3.24 -18.41
C ASP A 31 9.71 -4.76 -18.36
N GLY A 32 9.94 -5.34 -17.17
CA GLY A 32 10.44 -6.70 -17.04
C GLY A 32 9.88 -7.51 -15.87
N PRO A 33 10.23 -8.81 -15.79
CA PRO A 33 9.93 -9.63 -14.62
C PRO A 33 10.58 -9.01 -13.39
N LEU A 34 9.85 -9.01 -12.28
CA LEU A 34 10.33 -8.51 -10.99
C LEU A 34 10.25 -9.62 -9.97
N ARG A 35 11.29 -9.74 -9.15
CA ARG A 35 11.23 -10.54 -7.94
C ARG A 35 10.83 -9.62 -6.80
N ILE A 36 9.70 -9.92 -6.17
CA ILE A 36 9.17 -9.13 -5.06
C ILE A 36 9.17 -10.01 -3.82
N THR A 37 9.92 -9.61 -2.81
CA THR A 37 10.13 -10.36 -1.58
C THR A 37 9.66 -9.53 -0.39
N PRO A 38 8.63 -9.97 0.36
CA PRO A 38 8.25 -9.32 1.61
C PRO A 38 9.36 -9.41 2.66
N VAL A 39 9.66 -8.30 3.31
CA VAL A 39 10.61 -8.25 4.43
C VAL A 39 9.89 -8.63 5.71
N ARG A 40 10.42 -9.63 6.43
CA ARG A 40 9.76 -10.17 7.63
C ARG A 40 9.82 -9.19 8.79
N GLN A 41 8.69 -8.94 9.45
CA GLN A 41 8.61 -8.04 10.61
C GLN A 41 9.52 -8.44 11.77
N GLU A 42 9.80 -9.73 11.97
CA GLU A 42 10.75 -10.19 13.02
C GLU A 42 12.16 -9.66 12.77
N GLN A 43 12.59 -9.61 11.51
CA GLN A 43 13.89 -9.03 11.12
C GLN A 43 13.93 -7.54 11.40
N LEU A 44 12.80 -6.85 11.20
CA LEU A 44 12.64 -5.43 11.52
C LEU A 44 12.68 -5.20 13.04
N LYS A 45 11.85 -5.91 13.83
CA LYS A 45 11.75 -5.74 15.29
C LYS A 45 13.05 -6.06 16.03
N HIS A 46 13.85 -7.01 15.54
CA HIS A 46 15.14 -7.34 16.15
C HIS A 46 16.19 -6.24 15.94
N ARG A 47 16.09 -5.48 14.84
CA ARG A 47 17.12 -4.50 14.42
C ARG A 47 16.70 -3.06 14.67
N LEU A 48 15.40 -2.76 14.64
CA LEU A 48 14.81 -1.48 15.04
C LEU A 48 14.68 -1.47 16.57
N LYS A 49 15.57 -0.75 17.24
CA LYS A 49 15.66 -0.68 18.72
C LYS A 49 14.41 -0.11 19.41
N GLU A 50 13.42 0.38 18.67
CA GLU A 50 12.20 1.00 19.19
C GLU A 50 10.96 0.16 18.92
N ARG A 51 10.25 -0.22 20.00
CA ARG A 51 8.99 -0.99 19.96
C ARG A 51 7.81 -0.29 19.28
N HIS A 52 7.95 0.97 18.91
CA HIS A 52 6.94 1.77 18.21
C HIS A 52 7.20 1.89 16.71
N ARG A 53 8.21 1.09 16.29
CA ARG A 53 8.79 0.70 15.01
C ARG A 53 7.98 -0.15 14.01
N GLU A 54 6.65 -0.13 13.95
CA GLU A 54 5.86 -0.95 13.00
C GLU A 54 5.49 -0.20 11.70
N LEU A 55 6.12 -0.60 10.59
CA LEU A 55 5.67 -0.32 9.23
C LEU A 55 4.95 -1.56 8.70
N ASP A 56 3.88 -1.38 7.93
CA ASP A 56 2.93 -2.46 7.69
C ASP A 56 3.51 -3.56 6.79
N VAL A 57 3.97 -3.19 5.58
CA VAL A 57 4.47 -4.16 4.60
C VAL A 57 5.63 -3.57 3.78
N PRO A 58 6.89 -3.80 4.19
CA PRO A 58 8.04 -3.54 3.33
C PRO A 58 8.23 -4.65 2.29
N LEU A 59 8.34 -4.26 1.02
CA LEU A 59 8.53 -5.15 -0.13
C LEU A 59 9.85 -4.82 -0.83
N LEU A 60 10.77 -5.77 -0.85
CA LEU A 60 12.01 -5.67 -1.62
C LEU A 60 11.73 -6.07 -3.08
N VAL A 61 12.06 -5.19 -4.02
CA VAL A 61 11.88 -5.38 -5.45
C VAL A 61 13.24 -5.46 -6.13
N GLU A 62 13.47 -6.57 -6.81
CA GLU A 62 14.75 -6.89 -7.45
C GLU A 62 14.54 -7.18 -8.94
N TRP A 63 15.48 -6.75 -9.77
CA TRP A 63 15.57 -7.21 -11.15
C TRP A 63 16.20 -8.59 -11.19
N PRO A 64 15.60 -9.58 -11.86
CA PRO A 64 16.16 -10.93 -11.94
C PRO A 64 17.56 -10.99 -12.55
N SER A 65 17.91 -10.02 -13.40
CA SER A 65 19.26 -9.94 -13.98
C SER A 65 20.31 -9.41 -13.01
N GLY A 66 19.91 -8.75 -11.91
CA GLY A 66 20.81 -8.15 -10.93
C GLY A 66 21.49 -6.86 -11.39
N ASP A 67 21.24 -6.40 -12.63
CA ASP A 67 21.95 -5.25 -13.23
C ASP A 67 21.50 -3.89 -12.70
N LYS A 68 20.44 -3.85 -11.88
CA LYS A 68 19.87 -2.64 -11.31
C LYS A 68 19.81 -2.74 -9.80
N GLU A 69 20.08 -1.62 -9.13
CA GLU A 69 19.94 -1.50 -7.68
C GLU A 69 18.52 -1.85 -7.25
N MET A 70 18.42 -2.66 -6.19
CA MET A 70 17.15 -3.06 -5.59
C MET A 70 16.40 -1.83 -5.06
N ILE A 71 15.08 -1.92 -5.03
CA ILE A 71 14.21 -0.86 -4.48
C ILE A 71 13.41 -1.47 -3.35
N LEU A 72 13.31 -0.75 -2.23
CA LEU A 72 12.43 -1.12 -1.13
C LEU A 72 11.18 -0.25 -1.14
N PHE A 73 10.02 -0.86 -1.37
CA PHE A 73 8.73 -0.20 -1.19
C PHE A 73 8.29 -0.36 0.26
N ALA A 74 8.06 0.75 0.95
CA ALA A 74 7.58 0.77 2.33
C ALA A 74 6.09 1.17 2.32
N LEU A 75 5.20 0.17 2.33
CA LEU A 75 3.75 0.40 2.31
C LEU A 75 3.20 0.49 3.74
N GLU A 76 2.45 1.56 4.02
CA GLU A 76 1.71 1.81 5.27
C GLU A 76 0.25 2.08 4.93
N GLU A 77 -0.68 1.33 5.54
CA GLU A 77 -2.10 1.65 5.45
C GLU A 77 -2.51 2.48 6.67
N GLU A 78 -3.31 3.51 6.45
CA GLU A 78 -3.84 4.34 7.52
C GLU A 78 -5.34 4.57 7.35
N THR A 79 -6.10 3.86 8.18
CA THR A 79 -7.56 3.98 8.25
C THR A 79 -7.96 5.34 8.81
N GLN A 80 -7.22 5.85 9.81
CA GLN A 80 -7.46 7.15 10.44
C GLN A 80 -6.38 8.14 10.05
N SER A 81 -6.59 8.83 8.93
CA SER A 81 -5.60 9.75 8.34
C SER A 81 -5.07 10.84 9.29
N SER A 82 -5.79 11.17 10.37
CA SER A 82 -5.35 12.08 11.43
C SER A 82 -4.27 11.52 12.37
N ARG A 83 -4.06 10.21 12.39
CA ARG A 83 -3.03 9.53 13.19
C ARG A 83 -1.71 9.36 12.44
N PHE A 84 -1.73 9.57 11.13
CA PHE A 84 -0.53 9.47 10.31
C PHE A 84 0.54 10.48 10.74
N SER A 85 1.78 10.01 10.78
CA SER A 85 2.93 10.84 11.11
C SER A 85 4.00 10.71 10.02
N ILE A 86 4.16 11.77 9.24
CA ILE A 86 5.21 11.88 8.21
C ILE A 86 6.62 11.75 8.83
N HIS A 87 6.80 12.22 10.08
CA HIS A 87 8.07 12.06 10.80
C HIS A 87 8.36 10.60 11.11
N ARG A 88 7.32 9.86 11.54
CA ARG A 88 7.44 8.43 11.83
C ARG A 88 7.83 7.68 10.56
N LEU A 89 7.14 7.93 9.46
CA LEU A 89 7.45 7.35 8.14
C LEU A 89 8.86 7.69 7.65
N ALA A 90 9.31 8.93 7.81
CA ALA A 90 10.66 9.34 7.44
C ALA A 90 11.73 8.59 8.24
N HIS A 91 11.56 8.48 9.56
CA HIS A 91 12.47 7.70 10.41
C HIS A 91 12.53 6.23 10.01
N TYR A 92 11.39 5.63 9.67
CA TYR A 92 11.36 4.27 9.15
C TYR A 92 12.18 4.10 7.89
N CYS A 93 11.99 4.98 6.91
CA CYS A 93 12.70 4.88 5.64
C CYS A 93 14.22 4.99 5.86
N ILE A 94 14.66 5.88 6.75
CA ILE A 94 16.08 6.02 7.11
C ILE A 94 16.60 4.71 7.73
N ASP A 95 15.89 4.14 8.70
CA ASP A 95 16.32 2.89 9.34
C ASP A 95 16.36 1.73 8.34
N LEU A 96 15.39 1.65 7.43
CA LEU A 96 15.34 0.64 6.39
C LEU A 96 16.53 0.78 5.43
N GLY A 97 16.88 2.02 5.04
CA GLY A 97 18.02 2.28 4.16
C GLY A 97 19.33 1.83 4.78
N GLU A 98 19.54 2.16 6.05
CA GLU A 98 20.70 1.70 6.81
C GLU A 98 20.71 0.17 6.95
N MET A 99 19.57 -0.44 7.28
CA MET A 99 19.45 -1.88 7.54
C MET A 99 19.73 -2.74 6.31
N PHE A 100 19.22 -2.32 5.15
CA PHE A 100 19.32 -3.02 3.87
C PHE A 100 20.49 -2.53 3.02
N GLN A 101 21.19 -1.46 3.43
CA GLN A 101 22.23 -0.80 2.65
C GLN A 101 21.72 -0.38 1.27
N LEU A 102 20.53 0.25 1.26
CA LEU A 102 19.84 0.71 0.05
C LEU A 102 19.61 2.21 0.10
N ASP A 103 19.91 2.88 -1.00
CA ASP A 103 19.63 4.30 -1.18
C ASP A 103 18.25 4.54 -1.86
N ARG A 104 17.61 3.47 -2.35
CA ARG A 104 16.35 3.52 -3.11
C ARG A 104 15.19 2.97 -2.29
N ILE A 105 14.47 3.88 -1.64
CA ILE A 105 13.29 3.57 -0.84
C ILE A 105 12.11 4.38 -1.34
N VAL A 106 11.00 3.70 -1.62
CA VAL A 106 9.75 4.31 -2.04
C VAL A 106 8.73 4.19 -0.89
N PRO A 107 8.54 5.24 -0.08
CA PRO A 107 7.46 5.27 0.90
C PRO A 107 6.11 5.45 0.20
N VAL A 108 5.15 4.58 0.53
CA VAL A 108 3.79 4.58 -0.03
C VAL A 108 2.78 4.52 1.11
N VAL A 109 1.87 5.48 1.17
CA VAL A 109 0.81 5.52 2.20
C VAL A 109 -0.56 5.35 1.57
N ILE A 110 -1.33 4.39 2.08
CA ILE A 110 -2.67 4.07 1.60
C ILE A 110 -3.67 4.64 2.60
N PHE A 111 -4.36 5.70 2.23
CA PHE A 111 -5.39 6.31 3.07
C PHE A 111 -6.78 5.82 2.65
N LEU A 112 -7.53 5.22 3.59
CA LEU A 112 -8.92 4.82 3.31
C LEU A 112 -9.87 6.03 3.23
N ASN A 113 -9.50 7.12 3.89
CA ASN A 113 -10.24 8.38 3.95
C ASN A 113 -9.36 9.53 3.48
N ASN A 114 -9.96 10.70 3.22
CA ASN A 114 -9.22 11.88 2.82
C ASN A 114 -8.08 12.23 3.80
N TYR A 115 -6.89 12.47 3.26
CA TYR A 115 -5.75 13.01 3.98
C TYR A 115 -5.70 14.53 3.81
N ARG A 116 -5.37 15.23 4.89
CA ARG A 116 -5.32 16.70 4.95
C ARG A 116 -4.04 17.22 5.61
N GLY A 117 -3.09 16.32 5.89
CA GLY A 117 -1.81 16.68 6.49
C GLY A 117 -0.74 17.02 5.45
N PRO A 118 0.49 17.34 5.91
CA PRO A 118 1.60 17.66 5.03
C PRO A 118 2.09 16.41 4.28
N THR A 119 2.31 16.57 2.97
CA THR A 119 2.89 15.52 2.10
C THR A 119 4.42 15.63 1.97
N THR A 120 4.99 16.71 2.52
CA THR A 120 6.42 16.99 2.49
C THR A 120 6.89 17.37 3.90
N LEU A 121 7.98 16.75 4.34
CA LEU A 121 8.73 17.13 5.53
C LEU A 121 10.03 17.81 5.08
N SER A 122 10.25 19.04 5.51
CA SER A 122 11.46 19.79 5.19
C SER A 122 12.10 20.38 6.44
N TYR A 123 13.38 20.10 6.63
CA TYR A 123 14.23 20.79 7.60
C TYR A 123 15.25 21.64 6.85
N ALA A 124 15.17 22.95 7.03
CA ALA A 124 15.98 23.93 6.33
C ALA A 124 16.41 25.06 7.28
N SER A 125 17.52 25.71 6.96
CA SER A 125 17.85 27.07 7.41
C SER A 125 17.39 28.09 6.37
N ASP A 126 17.61 29.38 6.65
CA ASP A 126 17.32 30.47 5.69
C ASP A 126 18.06 30.33 4.35
N SER A 127 19.17 29.56 4.31
CA SER A 127 20.06 29.46 3.15
C SER A 127 20.11 28.07 2.50
N ARG A 128 19.63 27.02 3.18
CA ARG A 128 19.78 25.64 2.68
C ARG A 128 18.76 24.67 3.28
N ILE A 129 18.32 23.71 2.47
CA ILE A 129 17.57 22.52 2.90
C ILE A 129 18.57 21.41 3.28
N TYR A 130 18.41 20.85 4.48
CA TYR A 130 19.24 19.75 5.00
C TYR A 130 18.54 18.39 4.89
N LEU A 131 17.21 18.39 4.95
CA LEU A 131 16.38 17.21 4.75
C LEU A 131 15.12 17.62 4.01
N GLN A 132 14.82 16.88 2.95
CA GLN A 132 13.54 16.91 2.30
C GLN A 132 13.05 15.47 2.14
N PHE A 133 11.86 15.22 2.63
CA PHE A 133 11.23 13.91 2.58
C PHE A 133 9.83 14.06 1.99
N ASN A 134 9.52 13.21 1.02
CA ASN A 134 8.21 13.11 0.38
C ASN A 134 7.81 11.63 0.36
N PHE A 135 6.52 11.38 0.21
CA PHE A 135 6.00 10.04 0.05
C PHE A 135 4.91 10.00 -1.02
N LEU A 136 4.76 8.84 -1.65
CA LEU A 136 3.63 8.56 -2.50
C LEU A 136 2.43 8.24 -1.63
N PHE A 137 1.25 8.66 -2.05
CA PHE A 137 0.03 8.30 -1.34
C PHE A 137 -1.11 7.98 -2.29
N CYS A 138 -1.99 7.11 -1.83
CA CYS A 138 -3.22 6.76 -2.50
C CYS A 138 -4.39 6.98 -1.54
N GLU A 139 -5.21 7.99 -1.84
CA GLU A 139 -6.47 8.25 -1.12
C GLU A 139 -7.60 7.47 -1.80
N LEU A 140 -7.99 6.32 -1.26
CA LEU A 140 -9.01 5.48 -1.89
C LEU A 140 -10.35 6.21 -2.01
N SER A 141 -10.75 6.95 -0.96
CA SER A 141 -12.03 7.66 -0.92
C SER A 141 -12.22 8.78 -1.96
N VAL A 142 -11.18 9.20 -2.70
CA VAL A 142 -11.31 10.17 -3.79
C VAL A 142 -11.30 9.54 -5.17
N ILE A 143 -10.97 8.25 -5.28
CA ILE A 143 -10.92 7.53 -6.55
C ILE A 143 -12.35 7.12 -6.93
N PRO A 144 -12.88 7.51 -8.10
CA PRO A 144 -14.16 7.00 -8.57
C PRO A 144 -14.10 5.50 -8.83
N TRP A 145 -14.99 4.72 -8.20
CA TRP A 145 -14.97 3.25 -8.30
C TRP A 145 -15.05 2.73 -9.74
N GLN A 146 -15.76 3.45 -10.61
CA GLN A 146 -15.95 3.09 -12.01
C GLN A 146 -14.61 3.01 -12.78
N LYS A 147 -13.57 3.74 -12.34
CA LYS A 147 -12.23 3.68 -12.94
C LYS A 147 -11.63 2.28 -12.88
N PHE A 148 -11.94 1.52 -11.83
CA PHE A 148 -11.36 0.20 -11.59
C PHE A 148 -12.38 -0.96 -11.66
N ARG A 149 -13.63 -0.69 -12.03
CA ARG A 149 -14.69 -1.71 -12.15
C ARG A 149 -14.43 -2.82 -13.18
N ALA A 150 -13.47 -2.62 -14.07
CA ALA A 150 -13.06 -3.62 -15.06
C ALA A 150 -11.54 -3.84 -15.04
N SER A 151 -10.87 -3.46 -13.95
CA SER A 151 -9.44 -3.62 -13.78
C SER A 151 -9.05 -5.10 -13.74
N SER A 152 -7.92 -5.45 -14.36
CA SER A 152 -7.27 -6.75 -14.21
C SER A 152 -6.43 -6.86 -12.92
N ASN A 153 -6.30 -5.76 -12.16
CA ASN A 153 -5.58 -5.74 -10.90
C ASN A 153 -6.52 -6.13 -9.74
N ILE A 154 -6.28 -7.30 -9.13
CA ILE A 154 -7.09 -7.83 -8.03
C ILE A 154 -7.13 -6.90 -6.82
N VAL A 155 -6.02 -6.25 -6.45
CA VAL A 155 -5.97 -5.32 -5.31
C VAL A 155 -6.88 -4.12 -5.56
N ALA A 156 -6.89 -3.58 -6.78
CA ALA A 156 -7.80 -2.50 -7.16
C ALA A 156 -9.27 -2.96 -7.13
N ARG A 157 -9.56 -4.19 -7.57
CA ARG A 157 -10.92 -4.77 -7.59
C ARG A 157 -11.47 -5.00 -6.18
N LEU A 158 -10.64 -5.49 -5.26
CA LEU A 158 -11.02 -5.71 -3.87
C LEU A 158 -11.19 -4.40 -3.10
N ASN A 159 -10.56 -3.31 -3.55
CA ASN A 159 -10.67 -1.99 -2.95
C ASN A 159 -11.83 -1.13 -3.49
N LEU A 160 -12.66 -1.62 -4.42
CA LEU A 160 -13.83 -0.87 -4.89
C LEU A 160 -14.75 -0.38 -3.76
N PRO A 161 -15.00 -1.15 -2.68
CA PRO A 161 -15.79 -0.66 -1.54
C PRO A 161 -15.16 0.50 -0.76
N ASN A 162 -13.85 0.69 -0.87
CA ASN A 162 -13.11 1.80 -0.25
C ASN A 162 -13.02 3.03 -1.16
N MET A 163 -13.53 2.94 -2.40
CA MET A 163 -13.51 4.03 -3.37
C MET A 163 -14.72 4.95 -3.26
N SER A 164 -14.69 6.08 -3.96
CA SER A 164 -15.82 6.99 -4.08
C SER A 164 -16.94 6.40 -4.94
N TYR A 165 -18.14 6.27 -4.38
CA TYR A 165 -19.36 5.91 -5.10
C TYR A 165 -20.62 6.59 -4.50
N PRO A 166 -21.65 6.88 -5.31
CA PRO A 166 -22.96 7.26 -4.81
C PRO A 166 -23.58 6.14 -3.97
N LYS A 167 -24.34 6.47 -2.92
CA LYS A 167 -24.99 5.45 -2.06
C LYS A 167 -25.85 4.43 -2.84
N GLY A 168 -26.45 4.86 -3.96
CA GLY A 168 -27.25 3.99 -4.85
C GLY A 168 -26.44 2.89 -5.53
N ASP A 169 -25.13 3.10 -5.74
CA ASP A 169 -24.25 2.17 -6.45
C ASP A 169 -23.67 1.09 -5.52
N LYS A 170 -24.00 1.10 -4.21
CA LYS A 170 -23.39 0.20 -3.21
C LYS A 170 -23.46 -1.28 -3.59
N VAL A 171 -24.60 -1.71 -4.13
CA VAL A 171 -24.81 -3.09 -4.60
C VAL A 171 -23.95 -3.38 -5.83
N ASP A 172 -23.87 -2.45 -6.78
CA ASP A 172 -23.07 -2.61 -8.00
C ASP A 172 -21.56 -2.63 -7.71
N VAL A 173 -21.11 -1.82 -6.77
CA VAL A 173 -19.73 -1.78 -6.26
C VAL A 173 -19.37 -3.14 -5.66
N TYR A 174 -20.22 -3.66 -4.76
CA TYR A 174 -20.01 -4.96 -4.14
C TYR A 174 -20.02 -6.09 -5.17
N ALA A 175 -21.04 -6.14 -6.04
CA ALA A 175 -21.13 -7.15 -7.09
C ALA A 175 -19.92 -7.11 -8.03
N SER A 176 -19.44 -5.90 -8.36
CA SER A 176 -18.24 -5.71 -9.16
C SER A 176 -17.00 -6.23 -8.43
N ALA A 177 -16.82 -5.93 -7.15
CA ALA A 177 -15.69 -6.45 -6.36
C ALA A 177 -15.70 -7.98 -6.32
N MET A 178 -16.86 -8.59 -6.07
CA MET A 178 -17.03 -10.05 -6.05
C MET A 178 -16.78 -10.70 -7.41
N GLN A 179 -17.29 -10.13 -8.49
CA GLN A 179 -17.00 -10.60 -9.84
C GLN A 179 -15.49 -10.54 -10.13
N GLY A 180 -14.83 -9.45 -9.72
CA GLY A 180 -13.39 -9.30 -9.85
C GLY A 180 -12.62 -10.36 -9.08
N LEU A 181 -13.03 -10.65 -7.85
CA LEU A 181 -12.44 -11.68 -7.02
C LEU A 181 -12.48 -13.05 -7.71
N PHE A 182 -13.66 -13.51 -8.10
CA PHE A 182 -13.81 -14.84 -8.71
C PHE A 182 -13.15 -14.96 -10.08
N GLN A 183 -13.01 -13.85 -10.81
CA GLN A 183 -12.34 -13.84 -12.11
C GLN A 183 -10.81 -13.86 -12.01
N LEU A 184 -10.24 -13.20 -11.01
CA LEU A 184 -8.80 -12.93 -10.94
C LEU A 184 -8.05 -13.80 -9.92
N GLU A 185 -8.72 -14.34 -8.91
CA GLU A 185 -8.10 -15.25 -7.93
C GLU A 185 -8.60 -16.68 -8.14
N PRO A 186 -7.76 -17.62 -8.64
CA PRO A 186 -8.16 -19.00 -8.85
C PRO A 186 -8.14 -19.87 -7.58
N ALA A 187 -7.40 -19.50 -6.53
CA ALA A 187 -7.24 -20.30 -5.33
C ALA A 187 -8.39 -20.08 -4.35
N MET A 188 -9.17 -21.13 -4.08
CA MET A 188 -10.36 -21.04 -3.23
C MET A 188 -10.04 -20.52 -1.81
N ASP A 189 -8.92 -20.93 -1.22
CA ASP A 189 -8.51 -20.48 0.11
C ASP A 189 -8.24 -18.97 0.16
N LYS A 190 -7.66 -18.41 -0.92
CA LYS A 190 -7.48 -16.96 -1.06
C LYS A 190 -8.78 -16.23 -1.36
N GLN A 191 -9.69 -16.85 -2.13
CA GLN A 191 -11.03 -16.30 -2.36
C GLN A 191 -11.78 -16.09 -1.04
N PHE A 192 -11.79 -17.08 -0.14
CA PHE A 192 -12.45 -16.93 1.17
C PHE A 192 -11.88 -15.76 1.98
N LYS A 193 -10.55 -15.63 2.06
CA LYS A 193 -9.91 -14.49 2.73
C LYS A 193 -10.28 -13.14 2.11
N CYS A 194 -10.33 -13.07 0.79
CA CYS A 194 -10.68 -11.84 0.09
C CYS A 194 -12.17 -11.50 0.18
N LEU A 195 -13.04 -12.50 0.31
CA LEU A 195 -14.46 -12.30 0.57
C LEU A 195 -14.66 -11.60 1.91
N ASP A 196 -14.01 -12.08 2.97
CA ASP A 196 -14.03 -11.43 4.30
C ASP A 196 -13.53 -9.96 4.23
N PHE A 197 -12.56 -9.68 3.36
CA PHE A 197 -12.08 -8.32 3.11
C PHE A 197 -13.19 -7.45 2.48
N VAL A 198 -13.80 -7.90 1.38
CA VAL A 198 -14.83 -7.12 0.67
C VAL A 198 -16.06 -6.91 1.56
N ASP A 199 -16.47 -7.92 2.32
CA ASP A 199 -17.59 -7.82 3.27
C ASP A 199 -17.33 -6.78 4.36
N LEU A 200 -16.12 -6.80 4.95
CA LEU A 200 -15.72 -5.83 5.98
C LEU A 200 -15.82 -4.38 5.49
N TYR A 201 -15.41 -4.13 4.25
CA TYR A 201 -15.32 -2.77 3.70
C TYR A 201 -16.58 -2.30 2.95
N SER A 202 -17.43 -3.22 2.48
CA SER A 202 -18.70 -2.89 1.81
C SER A 202 -19.81 -2.45 2.76
N LYS A 203 -19.70 -2.79 4.06
CA LYS A 203 -20.66 -2.43 5.11
C LYS A 203 -22.11 -2.70 4.71
N LEU A 204 -22.40 -3.78 3.99
CA LEU A 204 -23.71 -4.04 3.39
C LEU A 204 -24.87 -4.04 4.40
N GLU A 205 -24.60 -4.32 5.67
CA GLU A 205 -25.59 -4.35 6.76
C GLU A 205 -25.80 -3.00 7.51
N GLN A 206 -25.24 -1.89 7.01
CA GLN A 206 -25.42 -0.53 7.56
C GLN A 206 -26.06 0.44 6.56
#